data_AF-A0A518DNP6-F1
#
_entry.id   AF-A0A518DNP6-F1
#
_cell.length_a   1.000
_cell.length_b   1.000
_cell.length_c   1.000
_cell.angle_alpha   90.00
_cell.angle_beta   90.00
_cell.angle_gamma   90.00
#
_symmetry.space_group_name_H-M   'P 1'
#
loop_
_entity.id
_entity.type
_entity.pdbx_description
1 polymer ?
#
loop_
_entity_poly.entity_id
_entity_poly.type
_entity_poly.pdbx_seq_one_letter_code
_entity_poly.pdbx_strand_id
1 'polypeptide(L)'
;MIPAGQPEMNPTEELPKDMHDLSLAIAALPISQRILIEPILERVLESTKRRRRILSLVQEALSQLRLDMKYLMFDLEATRRERDSLREPEGE
;
A
#
# COMPACT_ATOMS: atom_id res chain seq x y z
N MET A 1 -25.72 12.48 19.30
CA MET A 1 -24.37 13.07 19.28
C MET A 1 -23.41 11.96 18.87
N ILE A 2 -23.06 11.88 17.58
CA ILE A 2 -22.06 10.90 17.09
C ILE A 2 -20.69 11.57 17.27
N PRO A 3 -19.71 10.94 17.92
CA PRO A 3 -18.40 11.56 18.08
C PRO A 3 -17.77 11.73 16.70
N ALA A 4 -17.25 12.94 16.45
CA ALA A 4 -16.50 13.24 15.24
C ALA A 4 -15.34 12.22 15.12
N GLY A 5 -15.35 11.45 14.03
CA GLY A 5 -14.26 10.56 13.69
C GLY A 5 -12.96 11.35 13.68
N GLN A 6 -11.99 10.90 14.49
CA GLN A 6 -10.62 11.36 14.37
C GLN A 6 -10.17 11.17 12.92
N PRO A 7 -9.40 12.09 12.33
CA PRO A 7 -8.84 11.84 11.01
C PRO A 7 -7.95 10.62 11.12
N GLU A 8 -8.38 9.51 10.52
CA GLU A 8 -7.56 8.32 10.28
C GLU A 8 -6.33 8.81 9.50
N MET A 9 -5.21 9.03 10.21
CA MET A 9 -3.95 9.34 9.54
C MET A 9 -3.55 8.09 8.78
N ASN A 10 -3.66 8.15 7.45
CA ASN A 10 -3.23 7.06 6.59
C ASN A 10 -1.75 6.76 6.89
N PRO A 11 -1.37 5.56 7.37
CA PRO A 11 0.03 5.23 7.68
C PRO A 11 0.96 5.32 6.45
N THR A 12 0.37 5.42 5.26
CA THR A 12 1.02 5.68 3.99
C THR A 12 1.66 7.07 3.90
N GLU A 13 1.12 8.06 4.63
CA GLU A 13 1.60 9.44 4.63
C GLU A 13 2.72 9.70 5.64
N GLU A 14 2.94 8.79 6.60
CA GLU A 14 4.04 8.92 7.55
C GLU A 14 5.39 8.77 6.85
N LEU A 15 6.21 9.81 7.01
CA LEU A 15 7.59 9.83 6.55
C LEU A 15 8.41 8.83 7.37
N PRO A 16 9.43 8.18 6.77
CA PRO A 16 10.39 7.39 7.54
C PRO A 16 10.99 8.20 8.68
N LYS A 17 11.23 7.56 9.83
CA LYS A 17 11.79 8.20 11.03
C LYS A 17 13.05 9.00 10.71
N ASP A 18 13.97 8.42 9.93
CA ASP A 18 15.21 9.09 9.55
C ASP A 18 14.99 10.37 8.73
N MET A 19 13.94 10.42 7.91
CA MET A 19 13.57 11.62 7.16
C MET A 19 13.02 12.72 8.08
N HIS A 20 12.26 12.33 9.11
CA HIS A 20 11.78 13.25 10.13
C HIS A 20 12.93 13.81 10.98
N ASP A 21 13.82 12.92 11.45
CA ASP A 21 15.00 13.30 12.24
C ASP A 21 15.92 14.22 11.43
N LEU A 22 16.08 13.96 10.12
CA LEU A 22 16.83 14.83 9.21
C LEU A 22 16.18 16.21 9.06
N SER A 23 14.85 16.29 8.95
CA SER A 23 14.13 17.57 8.92
C SER A 23 14.36 18.38 10.20
N LEU A 24 14.31 17.72 11.37
CA LEU A 24 14.60 18.38 12.65
C LEU A 24 16.05 18.87 12.73
N ALA A 25 17.02 18.08 12.28
CA ALA A 25 18.43 18.46 12.25
C ALA A 25 18.67 19.69 11.35
N ILE A 26 18.06 19.73 10.17
CA ILE A 26 18.16 20.88 9.24
C ILE A 26 17.46 22.11 9.82
N ALA A 27 16.34 21.93 10.52
CA ALA A 27 15.65 23.00 11.23
C ALA A 27 16.43 23.56 12.45
N ALA A 28 17.50 22.90 12.89
CA ALA A 28 18.41 23.43 13.92
C ALA A 28 19.58 24.25 13.32
N LEU A 29 19.77 24.23 11.99
CA LEU A 29 20.89 24.92 11.34
C LEU A 29 20.67 26.45 11.31
N PRO A 30 21.76 27.24 11.28
CA PRO A 30 21.69 28.68 11.01
C PRO A 30 20.97 28.98 9.70
N ILE A 31 20.24 30.10 9.67
CA ILE A 31 19.36 30.51 8.55
C ILE A 31 20.09 30.50 7.20
N SER A 32 21.34 30.98 7.16
CA SER A 32 22.14 31.04 5.93
C SER A 32 22.39 29.67 5.30
N GLN A 33 22.54 28.62 6.11
CA GLN A 33 22.75 27.25 5.64
C GLN A 33 21.41 26.59 5.31
N ARG A 34 20.38 26.85 6.13
CA ARG A 34 19.04 26.28 5.96
C ARG A 34 18.41 26.66 4.63
N ILE A 35 18.49 27.94 4.25
CA ILE A 35 17.91 28.44 2.98
C ILE A 35 18.45 27.69 1.75
N LEU A 36 19.69 27.20 1.81
CA LEU A 36 20.29 26.45 0.71
C LEU A 36 19.81 24.99 0.65
N ILE A 37 19.52 24.38 1.80
CA ILE A 37 19.29 22.94 1.93
C ILE A 37 17.78 22.61 1.99
N GLU A 38 16.99 23.49 2.58
CA GLU A 38 15.54 23.29 2.80
C GLU A 38 14.77 22.99 1.50
N PRO A 39 14.99 23.69 0.38
CA PRO A 39 14.34 23.34 -0.89
C PRO A 39 14.73 21.95 -1.42
N ILE A 40 15.96 21.50 -1.14
CA ILE A 40 16.44 20.17 -1.55
C ILE A 40 15.77 19.11 -0.69
N LEU A 41 15.71 19.34 0.62
CA LEU A 41 15.02 18.47 1.57
C LEU A 41 13.54 18.30 1.21
N GLU A 42 12.82 19.40 0.94
CA GLU A 42 11.42 19.35 0.52
C GLU A 42 11.20 18.47 -0.71
N ARG A 43 12.05 18.62 -1.73
CA ARG A 43 11.99 17.77 -2.93
C ARG A 43 12.20 16.29 -2.60
N VAL A 44 13.12 15.97 -1.69
CA VAL A 44 13.38 14.58 -1.27
C VAL A 44 12.19 14.04 -0.48
N LEU A 45 11.62 14.81 0.44
CA LEU A 45 10.42 14.44 1.21
C LEU A 45 9.25 14.13 0.28
N GLU A 46 8.96 15.02 -0.66
CA GLU A 46 7.88 14.82 -1.63
C GLU A 46 8.12 13.61 -2.54
N SER A 47 9.36 13.41 -3.01
CA SER A 47 9.70 12.21 -3.80
C SER A 47 9.53 10.91 -3.00
N THR A 48 9.83 10.96 -1.70
CA THR A 48 9.71 9.82 -0.78
C THR A 48 8.25 9.47 -0.52
N LYS A 49 7.41 10.48 -0.22
CA LYS A 49 5.95 10.30 -0.07
C LYS A 49 5.34 9.73 -1.35
N ARG A 50 5.68 10.29 -2.51
CA ARG A 50 5.17 9.79 -3.81
C ARG A 50 5.54 8.33 -4.04
N ARG A 51 6.78 7.94 -3.77
CA ARG A 51 7.24 6.55 -3.94
C ARG A 51 6.48 5.60 -3.01
N ARG A 52 6.28 5.98 -1.74
CA ARG A 52 5.48 5.18 -0.79
C ARG A 52 4.06 4.97 -1.31
N ARG A 53 3.40 6.04 -1.75
CA ARG A 53 2.04 5.95 -2.32
C ARG A 53 1.96 5.00 -3.51
N ILE A 54 2.93 5.07 -4.43
CA ILE A 54 3.00 4.13 -5.57
C ILE A 54 3.15 2.69 -5.08
N LEU A 55 4.06 2.44 -4.14
CA LEU A 55 4.29 1.10 -3.60
C LEU A 55 3.05 0.54 -2.90
N SER A 56 2.32 1.37 -2.14
CA SER A 56 1.08 0.95 -1.50
C SER A 56 -0.01 0.60 -2.52
N LEU A 57 -0.20 1.41 -3.57
CA LEU A 57 -1.13 1.09 -4.65
C LEU A 57 -0.75 -0.22 -5.37
N VAL A 58 0.54 -0.45 -5.59
CA VAL A 58 1.03 -1.72 -6.17
C VAL A 58 0.75 -2.89 -5.22
N GLN A 59 1.00 -2.73 -3.92
CA GLN A 59 0.72 -3.76 -2.93
C GLN A 59 -0.77 -4.09 -2.83
N GLU A 60 -1.65 -3.09 -2.89
CA GLU A 60 -3.10 -3.25 -2.93
C GLU A 60 -3.52 -4.02 -4.18
N ALA A 61 -3.06 -3.60 -5.37
CA ALA A 61 -3.36 -4.26 -6.63
C ALA A 61 -2.88 -5.72 -6.67
N LEU A 62 -1.68 -6.01 -6.16
CA LEU A 62 -1.16 -7.37 -6.06
C LEU A 62 -1.95 -8.22 -5.06
N SER A 63 -2.40 -7.61 -3.96
CA SER A 63 -3.23 -8.31 -2.96
C SER A 63 -4.59 -8.67 -3.53
N GLN A 64 -5.20 -7.76 -4.30
CA GLN A 64 -6.45 -8.01 -5.01
C GLN A 64 -6.28 -9.11 -6.06
N LEU A 65 -5.25 -9.02 -6.91
CA LEU A 65 -4.97 -10.05 -7.91
C LEU A 65 -4.77 -11.43 -7.28
N ARG A 66 -4.06 -11.51 -6.15
CA ARG A 66 -3.87 -12.76 -5.42
C ARG A 66 -5.19 -13.33 -4.91
N LEU A 67 -6.14 -12.49 -4.50
CA LEU A 67 -7.48 -12.92 -4.10
C LEU A 67 -8.28 -13.41 -5.31
N ASP A 68 -8.24 -12.68 -6.42
CA ASP A 68 -8.92 -13.05 -7.67
C ASP A 68 -8.43 -14.41 -8.19
N MET A 69 -7.12 -14.68 -8.10
CA MET A 69 -6.54 -15.98 -8.43
C MET A 69 -7.08 -17.11 -7.54
N LYS A 70 -7.31 -16.85 -6.24
CA LYS A 70 -7.88 -17.85 -5.34
C LYS A 70 -9.33 -18.17 -5.71
N TYR A 71 -10.12 -17.16 -6.08
CA TYR A 71 -11.49 -17.38 -6.54
C TYR A 71 -11.52 -18.16 -7.86
N LEU A 72 -10.65 -17.82 -8.81
CA LEU A 72 -10.57 -18.55 -10.08
C LEU A 72 -10.23 -20.03 -9.87
N MET A 73 -9.27 -20.33 -8.98
CA MET A 73 -8.91 -21.71 -8.65
C MET A 73 -10.06 -22.45 -7.97
N PHE A 74 -10.82 -21.79 -7.11
CA PHE A 74 -11.98 -22.37 -6.47
C PHE A 74 -13.08 -22.71 -7.48
N ASP A 75 -13.41 -21.78 -8.38
CA ASP A 75 -14.41 -22.00 -9.43
C ASP A 75 -13.98 -23.13 -10.39
N LEU A 76 -12.69 -23.22 -10.71
CA LEU A 76 -12.12 -24.30 -11.50
C LEU A 76 -12.28 -25.67 -10.80
N GLU A 77 -12.06 -25.74 -9.49
CA GLU A 77 -12.25 -26.97 -8.72
C GLU A 77 -13.73 -27.36 -8.63
N ALA A 78 -14.63 -26.40 -8.43
CA ALA A 78 -16.08 -26.64 -8.43
C ALA A 78 -16.55 -27.21 -9.77
N THR A 79 -16.21 -26.55 -10.89
CA THR A 79 -16.57 -27.01 -12.24
C THR A 79 -15.94 -28.36 -12.59
N ARG A 80 -14.74 -28.64 -12.09
CA ARG A 80 -14.10 -29.96 -12.22
C ARG A 80 -14.89 -31.05 -11.50
N ARG A 81 -15.27 -30.82 -10.24
CA ARG A 81 -16.05 -31.78 -9.44
C ARG A 81 -17.42 -32.03 -10.05
N GLU A 82 -18.11 -30.99 -10.49
CA GLU A 82 -19.41 -31.10 -11.18
C GLU A 82 -19.29 -31.97 -12.43
N ARG A 83 -18.32 -31.67 -13.30
CA ARG A 83 -18.07 -32.49 -14.50
C ARG A 83 -17.74 -33.94 -14.16
N ASP A 84 -16.93 -34.17 -13.14
CA ASP A 84 -16.53 -35.53 -12.75
C ASP A 84 -17.74 -36.31 -12.19
N SER A 85 -18.63 -35.67 -11.42
CA SER A 85 -19.89 -36.26 -10.94
C SER A 85 -20.89 -36.59 -12.08
N LEU A 86 -20.88 -35.81 -13.15
CA LEU A 86 -21.70 -36.07 -14.35
C LEU A 86 -21.12 -37.18 -15.26
N ARG A 87 -19.84 -37.54 -15.04
CA ARG A 87 -19.12 -38.56 -15.83
C ARG A 87 -19.01 -39.89 -15.11
N GLU A 88 -19.31 -39.97 -13.82
CA GLU A 88 -19.60 -41.25 -13.17
C GLU A 88 -20.92 -41.74 -13.77
N PRO A 89 -20.88 -42.74 -14.68
CA PRO A 89 -22.12 -43.31 -15.18
C PRO A 89 -22.91 -43.87 -13.99
N GLU A 90 -24.22 -43.75 -14.06
CA GLU A 90 -25.13 -44.60 -13.29
C GLU A 90 -24.65 -46.05 -13.45
N GLY A 91 -23.92 -46.53 -12.45
CA GLY A 91 -23.42 -47.89 -12.39
C GLY A 91 -24.55 -48.79 -11.96
N GLU A 92 -25.33 -49.25 -12.93
CA GLU A 92 -26.02 -50.55 -12.92
C GLU A 92 -25.33 -51.52 -13.89
#